data_AF-A0A258IRV7-F1
#
_entry.id   AF-A0A258IRV7-F1
#
_cell.length_a   1.000
_cell.length_b   1.000
_cell.length_c   1.000
_cell.angle_alpha   90.00
_cell.angle_beta   90.00
_cell.angle_gamma   90.00
#
_symmetry.space_group_name_H-M   'P 1'
#
loop_
_entity.id
_entity.type
_entity.pdbx_description
1 polymer ?
#
loop_
_entity_poly.entity_id
_entity_poly.type
_entity_poly.pdbx_seq_one_letter_code
_entity_poly.pdbx_strand_id
1 'polypeptide(L)'
;IRDLHLRLIVETADSLGEGLSERAMQIHLQRIVGAYVGSAHGAGQFYSRAVTEARDATAKLANDARDEDLDGPVGFSSAAQRKREFAADMGLQAHVLSMAAEGAVAAYEQVVGERWKPFERPVENAGQGVDRKAAELQMAALG
;
A
#
# COMPACT_ATOMS: atom_id res chain seq x y z
N ILE A 1 4.88 -17.59 2.90
CA ILE A 1 4.28 -16.74 1.84
C ILE A 1 5.34 -16.07 1.01
N ARG A 2 6.24 -15.27 1.62
CA ARG A 2 7.36 -14.63 0.94
C ARG A 2 8.20 -15.59 0.09
N ASP A 3 8.76 -16.63 0.71
CA ASP A 3 9.65 -17.57 0.01
C ASP A 3 8.92 -18.35 -1.10
N LEU A 4 7.60 -18.55 -0.97
CA LEU A 4 6.79 -19.17 -2.01
C LEU A 4 6.62 -18.24 -3.22
N HIS A 5 6.37 -16.95 -2.99
CA HIS A 5 6.26 -15.96 -4.09
C HIS A 5 7.61 -15.71 -4.76
N LEU A 6 8.70 -15.72 -3.99
CA LEU A 6 10.06 -15.68 -4.52
C LEU A 6 10.28 -16.83 -5.51
N ARG A 7 10.09 -18.07 -5.05
CA ARG A 7 10.30 -19.26 -5.90
C ARG A 7 9.38 -19.28 -7.10
N LEU A 8 8.08 -19.00 -6.92
CA LEU A 8 7.12 -18.95 -8.01
C LEU A 8 7.57 -18.01 -9.13
N ILE A 9 7.97 -16.79 -8.79
CA ILE A 9 8.34 -15.79 -9.81
C ILE A 9 9.67 -16.18 -10.48
N VAL A 10 10.67 -16.64 -9.72
CA VAL A 10 11.95 -17.10 -10.28
C VAL A 10 11.73 -18.27 -11.25
N GLU A 11 11.02 -19.31 -10.82
CA GLU A 11 10.75 -20.49 -11.66
C GLU A 11 9.99 -20.12 -12.94
N THR A 12 9.04 -19.18 -12.85
CA THR A 12 8.32 -18.70 -14.05
C THR A 12 9.19 -17.85 -14.96
N ALA A 13 10.14 -17.08 -14.41
CA ALA A 13 11.06 -16.28 -15.19
C ALA A 13 12.08 -17.15 -15.94
N ASP A 14 12.58 -18.21 -15.31
CA ASP A 14 13.46 -19.19 -15.97
C ASP A 14 12.78 -19.80 -17.21
N SER A 15 11.50 -20.17 -17.08
CA SER A 15 10.72 -20.69 -18.21
C SER A 15 10.47 -19.66 -19.33
N LEU A 16 10.53 -18.36 -19.03
CA LEU A 16 10.36 -17.28 -20.01
C LEU A 16 11.69 -16.86 -20.66
N GLY A 17 12.82 -17.23 -20.07
CA GLY A 17 14.17 -16.77 -20.46
C GLY A 17 14.59 -17.15 -21.88
N GLU A 18 14.12 -18.29 -22.41
CA GLU A 18 14.42 -18.71 -23.79
C GLU A 18 13.67 -17.87 -24.84
N GLY A 19 12.54 -17.27 -24.46
CA GLY A 19 11.65 -16.57 -25.39
C GLY A 19 11.69 -15.03 -25.30
N LEU A 20 12.32 -14.48 -24.25
CA LEU A 20 12.35 -13.03 -24.01
C LEU A 20 13.80 -12.51 -24.00
N SER A 21 14.01 -11.33 -24.57
CA SER A 21 15.23 -10.57 -24.30
C SER A 21 15.26 -10.11 -22.84
N GLU A 22 16.45 -9.85 -22.31
CA GLU A 22 16.64 -9.33 -20.93
C GLU A 22 15.80 -8.07 -20.67
N ARG A 23 15.75 -7.16 -21.65
CA ARG A 23 14.95 -5.93 -21.57
C ARG A 23 13.45 -6.23 -21.48
N ALA A 24 12.96 -7.20 -22.25
CA ALA A 24 11.56 -7.61 -22.22
C ALA A 24 11.21 -8.29 -20.89
N MET A 25 12.11 -9.14 -20.37
CA MET A 25 11.99 -9.76 -19.05
C MET A 25 11.90 -8.70 -17.94
N GLN A 26 12.81 -7.72 -17.95
CA GLN A 26 12.82 -6.64 -16.96
C GLN A 26 11.50 -5.86 -16.96
N ILE A 27 10.99 -5.47 -18.13
CA ILE A 27 9.72 -4.72 -18.25
C ILE A 27 8.53 -5.58 -17.78
N HIS A 28 8.53 -6.88 -18.09
CA HIS A 28 7.50 -7.80 -17.66
C HIS A 28 7.47 -7.93 -16.13
N LEU A 29 8.62 -8.25 -15.52
CA LEU A 29 8.75 -8.39 -14.07
C LEU A 29 8.49 -7.07 -13.34
N GLN A 30 8.87 -5.93 -13.91
CA GLN A 30 8.58 -4.61 -13.36
C GLN A 30 7.07 -4.42 -13.11
N ARG A 31 6.23 -4.88 -14.04
CA ARG A 31 4.77 -4.79 -13.95
C ARG A 31 4.20 -5.78 -12.94
N ILE A 32 4.67 -7.03 -12.95
CA ILE A 32 4.22 -8.07 -12.01
C ILE A 32 4.52 -7.65 -10.57
N VAL A 33 5.77 -7.27 -10.29
CA VAL A 33 6.17 -6.84 -8.95
C VAL A 33 5.44 -5.57 -8.54
N GLY A 34 5.24 -4.64 -9.47
CA GLY A 34 4.43 -3.44 -9.23
C GLY A 34 3.00 -3.75 -8.78
N ALA A 35 2.36 -4.79 -9.33
CA ALA A 35 1.03 -5.22 -8.91
C ALA A 35 1.02 -5.76 -7.46
N TYR A 36 1.99 -6.59 -7.09
CA TYR A 36 2.11 -7.08 -5.70
C TYR A 36 2.36 -5.95 -4.71
N VAL A 37 3.32 -5.07 -5.01
CA VAL A 37 3.65 -3.92 -4.16
C VAL A 37 2.45 -2.97 -4.06
N GLY A 38 1.76 -2.69 -5.16
CA GLY A 38 0.55 -1.86 -5.17
C GLY A 38 -0.58 -2.44 -4.31
N SER A 39 -0.80 -3.76 -4.38
CA SER A 39 -1.77 -4.46 -3.55
C SER A 39 -1.42 -4.37 -2.06
N ALA A 40 -0.16 -4.66 -1.70
CA ALA A 40 0.32 -4.57 -0.32
C ALA A 40 0.20 -3.14 0.23
N HIS A 41 0.61 -2.13 -0.57
CA HIS A 41 0.47 -0.72 -0.19
C HIS A 41 -0.99 -0.34 0.02
N GLY A 42 -1.89 -0.71 -0.91
CA GLY A 42 -3.33 -0.45 -0.78
C GLY A 42 -3.93 -1.09 0.49
N ALA A 43 -3.58 -2.34 0.77
CA ALA A 43 -4.04 -3.02 1.99
C ALA A 43 -3.49 -2.37 3.26
N GLY A 44 -2.21 -1.95 3.26
CA GLY A 44 -1.61 -1.21 4.37
C GLY A 44 -2.28 0.14 4.65
N GLN A 45 -2.65 0.87 3.59
CA GLN A 45 -3.43 2.12 3.70
C GLN A 45 -4.82 1.87 4.30
N PHE A 46 -5.49 0.80 3.85
CA PHE A 46 -6.80 0.44 4.38
C PHE A 46 -6.75 0.02 5.85
N TYR A 47 -5.79 -0.83 6.22
CA TYR A 47 -5.51 -1.19 7.60
C TYR A 47 -5.24 0.04 8.47
N SER A 48 -4.39 0.97 8.01
CA SER A 48 -4.06 2.19 8.75
C SER A 48 -5.31 3.03 9.05
N ARG A 49 -6.22 3.17 8.08
CA ARG A 49 -7.51 3.85 8.28
C ARG A 49 -8.40 3.11 9.28
N ALA A 50 -8.52 1.78 9.16
CA ALA A 50 -9.30 0.97 10.08
C ALA A 50 -8.80 1.09 11.53
N VAL A 51 -7.47 1.14 11.74
CA VAL A 51 -6.87 1.37 13.07
C VAL A 51 -7.25 2.74 13.63
N THR A 52 -7.18 3.79 12.81
CA THR A 52 -7.59 5.14 13.23
C THR A 52 -9.06 5.17 13.64
N GLU A 53 -9.96 4.60 12.83
CA GLU A 53 -11.38 4.54 13.17
C GLU A 53 -11.67 3.73 14.43
N ALA A 54 -10.94 2.64 14.66
CA ALA A 54 -11.07 1.83 15.87
C ALA A 54 -10.58 2.59 17.11
N ARG A 55 -9.49 3.37 16.99
CA ARG A 55 -9.00 4.26 18.05
C ARG A 55 -9.99 5.35 18.37
N ASP A 56 -10.54 6.02 17.36
CA ASP A 56 -11.53 7.08 17.54
C ASP A 56 -12.79 6.57 18.22
N ALA A 57 -13.29 5.39 17.82
CA ALA A 57 -14.44 4.76 18.46
C ALA A 57 -14.16 4.35 19.90
N THR A 58 -12.95 3.87 20.19
CA THR A 58 -12.55 3.50 21.56
C THR A 58 -12.42 4.74 22.46
N ALA A 59 -11.86 5.84 21.94
CA ALA A 59 -11.74 7.09 22.68
C ALA A 59 -13.10 7.72 22.97
N LYS A 60 -14.09 7.55 22.07
CA LYS A 60 -15.46 8.05 22.27
C LYS A 60 -16.18 7.38 23.44
N LEU A 61 -15.93 6.09 23.68
CA LEU A 61 -16.49 5.33 24.82
C LEU A 61 -15.95 5.78 26.19
N ALA A 62 -14.83 6.51 26.23
CA ALA A 62 -14.27 7.03 27.48
C ALA A 62 -14.95 8.34 27.94
N ASN A 63 -16.06 8.75 27.32
CA ASN A 63 -16.79 9.97 27.64
C ASN A 63 -18.14 9.64 28.29
N ASP A 64 -18.24 9.81 29.61
CA ASP A 64 -19.40 9.44 30.45
C ASP A 64 -20.69 10.26 30.17
N ALA A 65 -20.65 11.22 29.26
CA ALA A 65 -21.72 12.21 29.05
C ALA A 65 -22.62 11.97 27.83
N ARG A 66 -22.61 10.80 27.19
CA ARG A 66 -23.39 10.54 25.96
C ARG A 66 -24.32 9.33 26.05
N ASP A 67 -25.62 9.59 25.95
CA ASP A 67 -26.68 8.58 25.85
C ASP A 67 -26.63 7.74 24.55
N GLU A 68 -25.92 8.19 23.51
CA GLU A 68 -25.73 7.43 22.26
C GLU A 68 -24.78 6.22 22.43
N ASP A 69 -24.06 6.15 23.56
CA ASP A 69 -23.07 5.13 23.90
C ASP A 69 -23.62 4.08 24.90
N LEU A 70 -24.95 3.91 24.96
CA LEU A 70 -25.58 2.78 25.67
C LEU A 70 -25.02 1.47 25.10
N ASP A 71 -24.29 0.74 25.95
CA ASP A 71 -23.76 -0.58 25.62
C ASP A 71 -24.85 -1.41 24.95
N GLY A 72 -24.49 -2.08 23.85
CA GLY A 72 -25.36 -3.08 23.24
C GLY A 72 -25.79 -4.11 24.30
N PRO A 73 -26.87 -4.88 24.06
CA PRO A 73 -27.40 -5.82 25.05
C PRO A 73 -26.26 -6.64 25.67
N VAL A 74 -26.24 -6.73 27.00
CA VAL A 74 -25.17 -7.38 27.76
C VAL A 74 -24.88 -8.76 27.15
N GLY A 75 -23.64 -8.98 26.69
CA GLY A 75 -23.22 -10.21 26.01
C GLY A 75 -22.99 -10.09 24.50
N PHE A 76 -23.25 -8.93 23.87
CA PHE A 76 -22.91 -8.65 22.47
C PHE A 76 -21.74 -7.66 22.36
N SER A 77 -20.95 -7.75 21.29
CA SER A 77 -19.82 -6.84 21.07
C SER A 77 -20.28 -5.38 20.93
N SER A 78 -19.55 -4.43 21.52
CA SER A 78 -19.83 -3.00 21.31
C SER A 78 -19.43 -2.56 19.89
N ALA A 79 -19.94 -1.42 19.43
CA ALA A 79 -19.56 -0.88 18.12
C ALA A 79 -18.04 -0.63 18.03
N ALA A 80 -17.41 -0.17 19.11
CA ALA A 80 -15.96 0.00 19.18
C ALA A 80 -15.21 -1.34 19.14
N GLN A 81 -15.73 -2.38 19.81
CA GLN A 81 -15.13 -3.71 19.75
C GLN A 81 -15.16 -4.26 18.32
N ARG A 82 -16.30 -4.20 17.62
CA ARG A 82 -16.39 -4.64 16.22
C ARG A 82 -15.38 -3.92 15.32
N LYS A 83 -15.17 -2.61 15.53
CA LYS A 83 -14.16 -1.85 14.76
C LYS A 83 -12.73 -2.31 15.06
N ARG A 84 -12.42 -2.69 16.30
CA ARG A 84 -11.10 -3.26 16.65
C ARG A 84 -10.89 -4.63 16.01
N GLU A 85 -11.90 -5.50 16.07
CA GLU A 85 -11.86 -6.83 15.42
C GLU A 85 -11.67 -6.68 13.90
N PHE A 86 -12.43 -5.79 13.26
CA PHE A 86 -12.28 -5.47 11.84
C PHE A 86 -10.87 -4.96 11.51
N ALA A 87 -10.31 -4.05 12.31
CA ALA A 87 -8.96 -3.55 12.10
C ALA A 87 -7.91 -4.66 12.26
N ALA A 88 -8.11 -5.61 13.18
CA ALA A 88 -7.23 -6.77 13.33
C ALA A 88 -7.26 -7.68 12.09
N ASP A 89 -8.45 -7.97 11.54
CA ASP A 89 -8.59 -8.74 10.31
C ASP A 89 -7.90 -8.06 9.13
N MET A 90 -8.06 -6.72 9.01
CA MET A 90 -7.36 -5.96 7.96
C MET A 90 -5.85 -5.97 8.15
N GLY A 91 -5.36 -5.98 9.38
CA GLY A 91 -3.94 -6.12 9.69
C GLY A 91 -3.37 -7.45 9.19
N LEU A 92 -4.10 -8.55 9.40
CA LEU A 92 -3.70 -9.86 8.88
C LEU A 92 -3.64 -9.86 7.35
N GLN A 93 -4.65 -9.31 6.67
CA GLN A 93 -4.67 -9.23 5.21
C GLN A 93 -3.51 -8.38 4.68
N ALA A 94 -3.27 -7.20 5.26
CA ALA A 94 -2.16 -6.33 4.89
C ALA A 94 -0.80 -7.03 5.08
N HIS A 95 -0.63 -7.77 6.18
CA HIS A 95 0.61 -8.51 6.45
C HIS A 95 0.87 -9.61 5.41
N VAL A 96 -0.13 -10.44 5.10
CA VAL A 96 -0.02 -11.51 4.09
C VAL A 96 0.35 -10.95 2.73
N LEU A 97 -0.25 -9.83 2.32
CA LEU A 97 0.06 -9.16 1.06
C LEU A 97 1.46 -8.51 1.07
N SER A 98 1.89 -7.96 2.20
CA SER A 98 3.28 -7.47 2.36
C SER A 98 4.29 -8.60 2.16
N MET A 99 4.05 -9.78 2.73
CA MET A 99 4.91 -10.94 2.53
C MET A 99 4.97 -11.39 1.07
N ALA A 100 3.85 -11.34 0.34
CA ALA A 100 3.83 -11.63 -1.09
C ALA A 100 4.64 -10.59 -1.89
N ALA A 101 4.48 -9.31 -1.58
CA ALA A 101 5.22 -8.22 -2.22
C ALA A 101 6.73 -8.28 -1.94
N GLU A 102 7.15 -8.58 -0.71
CA GLU A 102 8.56 -8.81 -0.38
C GLU A 102 9.17 -9.93 -1.21
N GLY A 103 8.44 -11.04 -1.37
CA GLY A 103 8.90 -12.18 -2.18
C GLY A 103 9.04 -11.82 -3.65
N ALA A 104 8.09 -11.05 -4.18
CA ALA A 104 8.12 -10.57 -5.56
C ALA A 104 9.28 -9.59 -5.80
N VAL A 105 9.53 -8.65 -4.89
CA VAL A 105 10.66 -7.70 -4.97
C VAL A 105 12.00 -8.45 -4.93
N ALA A 106 12.13 -9.44 -4.03
CA ALA A 106 13.33 -10.27 -3.95
C ALA A 106 13.55 -11.08 -5.25
N ALA A 107 12.47 -11.60 -5.86
CA ALA A 107 12.57 -12.33 -7.12
C ALA A 107 13.02 -11.43 -8.27
N TYR A 108 12.51 -10.20 -8.34
CA TYR A 108 12.96 -9.22 -9.33
C TYR A 108 14.46 -8.95 -9.19
N GLU A 109 14.93 -8.71 -7.97
CA GLU A 109 16.35 -8.46 -7.72
C GLU A 109 17.22 -9.67 -8.11
N GLN A 110 16.75 -10.89 -7.85
CA GLN A 110 17.46 -12.11 -8.24
C GLN A 110 17.52 -12.31 -9.76
N VAL A 111 16.41 -12.07 -10.48
CA VAL A 111 16.33 -12.34 -11.93
C VAL A 111 16.93 -11.20 -12.75
N VAL A 112 16.68 -9.95 -12.36
CA VAL A 112 17.12 -8.76 -13.10
C VAL A 112 18.52 -8.30 -12.67
N GLY A 113 18.94 -8.64 -11.44
CA GLY A 113 20.21 -8.17 -10.87
C GLY A 113 20.17 -6.73 -10.34
N GLU A 114 19.00 -6.09 -10.36
CA GLU A 114 18.80 -4.72 -9.88
C GLU A 114 17.68 -4.67 -8.84
N ARG A 115 17.84 -3.80 -7.84
CA ARG A 115 16.77 -3.57 -6.86
C ARG A 115 15.54 -2.97 -7.54
N TRP A 116 14.38 -3.59 -7.34
CA TRP A 116 13.12 -3.07 -7.87
C TRP A 116 12.84 -1.66 -7.35
N LYS A 117 12.40 -0.78 -8.25
CA LYS A 117 11.94 0.58 -7.92
C LYS A 117 10.58 0.82 -8.55
N PRO A 118 9.67 1.58 -7.92
CA PRO A 118 8.42 1.98 -8.55
C PRO A 118 8.69 2.66 -9.89
N PHE A 119 7.90 2.33 -10.91
CA PHE A 119 7.98 3.04 -12.19
C PHE A 119 7.38 4.44 -12.02
N GLU A 120 8.22 5.46 -12.14
CA GLU A 120 7.78 6.84 -12.23
C GLU A 120 7.70 7.20 -13.72
N ARG A 121 6.49 7.57 -14.18
CA ARG A 121 6.33 8.04 -15.53
C ARG A 121 7.08 9.38 -15.64
N PRO A 122 8.07 9.52 -16.55
CA PRO A 122 8.71 10.80 -16.76
C PRO A 122 7.64 11.84 -17.08
N VAL A 123 7.62 12.94 -16.33
CA VAL A 123 6.66 14.01 -16.56
C VAL A 123 7.09 14.72 -17.84
N GLU A 124 6.48 14.37 -18.98
CA GLU A 124 6.84 14.89 -20.31
C GLU A 124 6.70 16.42 -20.41
N ASN A 125 5.93 17.03 -19.51
CA ASN A 125 5.90 18.46 -19.27
C ASN A 125 5.74 18.70 -17.78
N ALA A 126 6.85 18.89 -17.04
CA ALA A 126 6.79 19.62 -15.78
C ALA A 126 6.38 21.06 -16.09
N GLY A 127 5.11 21.28 -16.40
CA GLY A 127 4.54 22.60 -16.61
C GLY A 127 4.96 23.48 -15.45
N GLN A 128 5.37 24.71 -15.75
CA GLN A 128 5.89 25.68 -14.76
C GLN A 128 5.18 25.48 -13.43
N GLY A 129 5.91 24.95 -12.44
CA GLY A 129 5.31 24.51 -11.19
C GLY A 129 4.40 25.61 -10.64
N VAL A 130 3.26 25.22 -10.08
CA VAL A 130 2.27 26.15 -9.52
C VAL A 130 2.95 27.16 -8.60
N ASP A 131 4.03 26.76 -7.93
CA ASP A 131 4.90 27.60 -7.10
C ASP A 131 5.56 28.77 -7.85
N ARG A 132 5.99 28.58 -9.11
CA ARG A 132 6.59 29.66 -9.92
C ARG A 132 5.53 30.69 -10.32
N LYS A 133 4.34 30.23 -10.72
CA LYS A 133 3.22 31.11 -11.07
C LYS A 133 2.66 31.84 -9.84
N ALA A 134 2.63 31.16 -8.70
CA ALA A 134 2.27 31.74 -7.41
C ALA A 134 3.32 32.77 -6.95
N ALA A 135 4.62 32.48 -7.12
CA ALA A 135 5.69 33.40 -6.81
C ALA A 135 5.67 34.63 -7.73
N GLU A 136 5.41 34.47 -9.03
CA GLU A 136 5.27 35.59 -9.98
C GLU A 136 4.06 36.47 -9.62
N LEU A 137 2.92 35.89 -9.24
CA LEU A 137 1.75 36.63 -8.76
C LEU A 137 2.00 37.35 -7.42
N GLN A 138 2.73 36.72 -6.50
CA GLN A 138 3.12 37.35 -5.23
C GLN A 138 4.09 38.52 -5.44
N MET A 139 5.07 38.36 -6.33
CA MET A 139 6.01 39.44 -6.67
C MET A 139 5.32 40.59 -7.42
N ALA A 140 4.39 40.30 -8.33
CA ALA A 140 3.59 41.32 -9.02
C ALA A 140 2.66 42.09 -8.07
N ALA A 141 2.24 41.49 -6.94
CA ALA A 141 1.45 42.16 -5.92
C ALA A 141 2.26 43.09 -5.02
N LEU A 142 3.60 43.01 -5.05
CA LEU A 142 4.50 43.85 -4.25
C LEU A 142 4.98 45.13 -4.95
N GLY A 143 4.63 45.33 -6.24
CA GLY A 143 4.94 46.54 -7.02
C GLY A 143 6.17 46.40 -7.91
#